data_AF-A0A8S4GZ24-F1
#
_entry.id   AF-A0A8S4GZ24-F1
#
_cell.length_a   1.000
_cell.length_b   1.000
_cell.length_c   1.000
_cell.angle_alpha   90.00
_cell.angle_beta   90.00
_cell.angle_gamma   90.00
#
_symmetry.space_group_name_H-M   'P 1'
#
loop_
_entity.id
_entity.type
_entity.pdbx_description
1 polymer ?
#
loop_
_entity_poly.entity_id
_entity_poly.type
_entity_poly.pdbx_seq_one_letter_code
_entity_poly.pdbx_strand_id
1 'polypeptide(L)'
;MCSMEKKARDHGRQLAEKLVRKPFFDHAWSSQPRMDAEELAWALQFIDDHFFLIRSENDALPSVDWVLERAKSAVLRYGIRGLVIDPYNELDHRRPPGQTETEYVSQMLTKVKRFAQYYDVHVWFVAHPRQLRDWHGAAPTLYDISGSAHFINKADNGVIVHRNRDTQDPVKKREVSILIRKVRNKMAGTIGESVLVYDRATGTYRDPAPERLAELGHRAGDDKAAWDVPDTPGGSLGRLPGGGMAYPGQTADEIRGAS
;
A
#
# COMPACT_ATOMS: atom_id res chain seq x y z
N MET A 1 2.43 -8.74 -5.72
CA MET A 1 2.43 -8.62 -4.24
C MET A 1 3.16 -9.81 -3.63
N CYS A 2 4.20 -9.54 -2.85
CA CYS A 2 4.99 -10.50 -2.10
C CYS A 2 4.51 -10.47 -0.65
N SER A 3 3.65 -11.41 -0.28
CA SER A 3 3.15 -11.53 1.09
C SER A 3 3.24 -12.98 1.57
N MET A 4 3.99 -13.16 2.65
CA MET A 4 4.37 -14.46 3.19
C MET A 4 3.43 -14.91 4.31
N GLU A 5 2.87 -13.96 5.08
CA GLU A 5 2.04 -14.26 6.27
C GLU A 5 0.66 -14.85 5.94
N LYS A 6 0.08 -14.53 4.78
CA LYS A 6 -1.32 -14.87 4.46
C LYS A 6 -1.44 -15.78 3.25
N LYS A 7 -2.39 -16.72 3.30
CA LYS A 7 -2.71 -17.60 2.17
C LYS A 7 -3.29 -16.79 0.99
N ALA A 8 -3.12 -17.30 -0.22
CA ALA A 8 -3.65 -16.65 -1.43
C ALA A 8 -5.16 -16.41 -1.36
N ARG A 9 -5.92 -17.38 -0.83
CA ARG A 9 -7.37 -17.27 -0.62
C ARG A 9 -7.73 -16.12 0.34
N ASP A 10 -6.97 -15.94 1.41
CA ASP A 10 -7.22 -14.87 2.39
C ASP A 10 -6.93 -13.49 1.80
N HIS A 11 -5.92 -13.39 0.94
CA HIS A 11 -5.66 -12.17 0.17
C HIS A 11 -6.78 -11.84 -0.81
N GLY A 12 -7.20 -12.82 -1.62
CA GLY A 12 -8.30 -12.63 -2.56
C GLY A 12 -9.57 -12.14 -1.88
N ARG A 13 -9.92 -12.75 -0.73
CA ARG A 13 -11.05 -12.29 0.10
C ARG A 13 -10.87 -10.84 0.55
N GLN A 14 -9.75 -10.49 1.16
CA GLN A 14 -9.52 -9.15 1.71
C GLN A 14 -9.46 -8.06 0.63
N LEU A 15 -8.97 -8.40 -0.57
CA LEU A 15 -8.98 -7.51 -1.72
C LEU A 15 -10.40 -7.32 -2.26
N ALA A 16 -11.19 -8.41 -2.35
CA ALA A 16 -12.58 -8.33 -2.79
C ALA A 16 -13.41 -7.43 -1.86
N GLU A 17 -13.26 -7.55 -0.54
CA GLU A 17 -13.92 -6.67 0.44
C GLU A 17 -13.58 -5.19 0.24
N LYS A 18 -12.35 -4.89 -0.20
CA LYS A 18 -11.89 -3.51 -0.44
C LYS A 18 -12.39 -2.96 -1.76
N LEU A 19 -12.42 -3.80 -2.80
CA LEU A 19 -12.90 -3.44 -4.14
C LEU A 19 -14.41 -3.20 -4.12
N VAL A 20 -15.17 -4.14 -3.57
CA VAL A 20 -16.64 -4.06 -3.51
C VAL A 20 -17.12 -3.11 -2.40
N ARG A 21 -16.28 -2.84 -1.39
CA ARG A 21 -16.64 -2.07 -0.19
C ARG A 21 -17.84 -2.69 0.56
N LYS A 22 -17.93 -4.02 0.53
CA LYS A 22 -18.89 -4.82 1.30
C LYS A 22 -18.16 -5.97 1.98
N PRO A 23 -18.60 -6.40 3.17
CA PRO A 23 -17.98 -7.54 3.85
C PRO A 23 -18.19 -8.84 3.08
N PHE A 24 -17.25 -9.78 3.20
CA PHE A 24 -17.38 -11.11 2.61
C PHE A 24 -18.27 -12.02 3.48
N PHE A 25 -18.32 -11.78 4.78
CA PHE A 25 -19.17 -12.48 5.74
C PHE A 25 -20.08 -11.52 6.47
N ASP A 26 -21.25 -11.99 6.90
CA ASP A 26 -22.08 -11.23 7.82
C ASP A 26 -21.37 -11.06 9.17
N HIS A 27 -21.48 -9.88 9.73
CA HIS A 27 -20.87 -9.53 11.00
C HIS A 27 -21.96 -9.06 11.96
N ALA A 28 -22.08 -9.70 13.13
CA ALA A 28 -23.08 -9.32 14.14
C ALA A 28 -22.98 -7.85 14.61
N TRP A 29 -21.83 -7.22 14.38
CA TRP A 29 -21.50 -5.85 14.77
C TRP A 29 -21.51 -4.86 13.60
N SER A 30 -21.93 -5.29 12.40
CA SER A 30 -22.06 -4.44 11.21
C SER A 30 -23.42 -4.68 10.55
N SER A 31 -24.13 -3.61 10.19
CA SER A 31 -25.35 -3.67 9.40
C SER A 31 -25.11 -3.61 7.89
N GLN A 32 -23.84 -3.58 7.45
CA GLN A 32 -23.50 -3.51 6.04
C GLN A 32 -23.88 -4.81 5.34
N PRO A 33 -24.56 -4.74 4.17
CA PRO A 33 -24.92 -5.93 3.42
C PRO A 33 -23.66 -6.62 2.91
N ARG A 34 -23.64 -7.95 3.01
CA ARG A 34 -22.62 -8.79 2.41
C ARG A 34 -22.59 -8.60 0.89
N MET A 35 -21.41 -8.74 0.28
CA MET A 35 -21.28 -8.79 -1.17
C MET A 35 -22.09 -9.95 -1.76
N ASP A 36 -22.76 -9.70 -2.89
CA ASP A 36 -23.48 -10.75 -3.61
C ASP A 36 -22.55 -11.59 -4.51
N ALA A 37 -23.13 -12.59 -5.20
CA ALA A 37 -22.37 -13.50 -6.03
C ALA A 37 -21.80 -12.86 -7.30
N GLU A 38 -22.48 -11.85 -7.85
CA GLU A 38 -22.06 -11.15 -9.06
C GLU A 38 -20.91 -10.19 -8.74
N GLU A 39 -21.04 -9.44 -7.65
CA GLU A 39 -19.99 -8.58 -7.09
C GLU A 39 -18.72 -9.38 -6.76
N LEU A 40 -18.88 -10.56 -6.15
CA LEU A 40 -17.76 -11.43 -5.84
C LEU A 40 -17.08 -11.94 -7.12
N ALA A 41 -17.85 -12.39 -8.12
CA ALA A 41 -17.29 -12.87 -9.39
C ALA A 41 -16.51 -11.77 -10.10
N TRP A 42 -17.06 -10.56 -10.17
CA TRP A 42 -16.38 -9.39 -10.71
C TRP A 42 -15.08 -9.08 -9.95
N ALA A 43 -15.13 -9.06 -8.62
CA ALA A 43 -13.96 -8.74 -7.80
C ALA A 43 -12.84 -9.78 -7.98
N LEU A 44 -13.19 -11.07 -8.06
CA LEU A 44 -12.22 -12.13 -8.30
C LEU A 44 -11.58 -12.02 -9.68
N GLN A 45 -12.35 -11.70 -10.73
CA GLN A 45 -11.82 -11.45 -12.06
C GLN A 45 -10.86 -10.26 -12.06
N PHE A 46 -11.27 -9.14 -11.44
CA PHE A 46 -10.42 -7.96 -11.31
C PHE A 46 -9.10 -8.29 -10.58
N ILE A 47 -9.16 -9.09 -9.51
CA ILE A 47 -7.97 -9.51 -8.76
C ILE A 47 -7.05 -10.36 -9.63
N ASP A 48 -7.58 -11.32 -10.37
CA ASP A 48 -6.80 -12.21 -11.25
C ASP A 48 -6.06 -11.41 -12.33
N ASP A 49 -6.71 -10.40 -12.90
CA ASP A 49 -6.15 -9.56 -13.96
C ASP A 49 -5.07 -8.58 -13.46
N HIS A 50 -5.11 -8.17 -12.18
CA HIS A 50 -4.30 -7.05 -11.68
C HIS A 50 -3.29 -7.43 -10.57
N PHE A 51 -3.52 -8.52 -9.83
CA PHE A 51 -2.72 -8.87 -8.64
C PHE A 51 -2.00 -10.21 -8.81
N PHE A 52 -0.69 -10.13 -9.09
CA PHE A 52 0.18 -11.30 -9.15
C PHE A 52 0.82 -11.57 -7.79
N LEU A 53 0.51 -12.72 -7.18
CA LEU A 53 1.10 -13.11 -5.89
C LEU A 53 2.47 -13.78 -6.08
N ILE A 54 3.47 -13.31 -5.33
CA ILE A 54 4.80 -13.92 -5.24
C ILE A 54 4.90 -14.54 -3.85
N ARG A 55 4.97 -15.87 -3.77
CA ARG A 55 5.06 -16.61 -2.50
C ARG A 55 6.07 -17.74 -2.62
N SER A 56 6.82 -17.97 -1.53
CA SER A 56 7.62 -19.19 -1.39
C SER A 56 6.69 -20.30 -0.91
N GLU A 57 6.64 -21.43 -1.61
CA GLU A 57 5.87 -22.61 -1.19
C GLU A 57 6.66 -23.50 -0.22
N ASN A 58 7.94 -23.20 -0.02
CA ASN A 58 8.83 -23.96 0.86
C ASN A 58 8.83 -23.34 2.27
N ASP A 59 9.11 -24.16 3.30
CA ASP A 59 9.29 -23.73 4.71
C ASP A 59 10.45 -22.74 4.93
N ALA A 60 11.18 -22.36 3.89
CA ALA A 60 12.27 -21.41 3.95
C ALA A 60 11.81 -19.99 3.58
N LEU A 61 12.23 -19.01 4.39
CA LEU A 61 12.06 -17.59 4.10
C LEU A 61 12.74 -17.24 2.77
N PRO A 62 12.09 -16.47 1.89
CA PRO A 62 12.69 -16.05 0.63
C PRO A 62 13.72 -14.94 0.85
N SER A 63 14.83 -14.99 0.11
CA SER A 63 15.78 -13.88 0.07
C SER A 63 15.24 -12.71 -0.77
N VAL A 64 15.75 -11.50 -0.52
CA VAL A 64 15.43 -10.34 -1.37
C VAL A 64 15.74 -10.60 -2.85
N ASP A 65 16.84 -11.30 -3.14
CA ASP A 65 17.26 -11.57 -4.51
C ASP A 65 16.26 -12.48 -5.22
N TRP A 66 15.74 -13.49 -4.51
CA TRP A 66 14.68 -14.35 -5.03
C TRP A 66 13.40 -13.55 -5.32
N VAL A 67 12.99 -12.66 -4.40
CA VAL A 67 11.79 -11.82 -4.59
C VAL A 67 11.96 -10.92 -5.82
N LEU A 68 13.13 -10.28 -5.97
CA LEU A 68 13.40 -9.39 -7.10
C LEU A 68 13.46 -10.14 -8.43
N GLU A 69 13.98 -11.37 -8.49
CA GLU A 69 13.97 -12.17 -9.72
C GLU A 69 12.56 -12.62 -10.12
N ARG A 70 11.71 -12.96 -9.13
CA ARG A 70 10.29 -13.25 -9.38
C ARG A 70 9.54 -11.99 -9.83
N ALA A 71 9.80 -10.86 -9.20
CA ALA A 71 9.22 -9.58 -9.59
C ALA A 71 9.63 -9.17 -11.00
N LYS A 72 10.91 -9.32 -11.36
CA LYS A 72 11.41 -9.13 -12.73
C LYS A 72 10.64 -9.98 -13.73
N SER A 73 10.44 -11.26 -13.44
CA SER A 73 9.66 -12.15 -14.30
C SER A 73 8.23 -11.64 -14.47
N ALA A 74 7.60 -11.13 -13.41
CA ALA A 74 6.26 -10.56 -13.48
C ALA A 74 6.22 -9.24 -14.26
N VAL A 75 7.25 -8.38 -14.15
CA VAL A 75 7.39 -7.17 -14.98
C VAL A 75 7.45 -7.53 -16.46
N LEU A 76 8.35 -8.46 -16.82
CA LEU A 76 8.59 -8.81 -18.21
C LEU A 76 7.42 -9.58 -18.86
N ARG A 77 6.67 -10.37 -18.08
CA ARG A 77 5.57 -11.19 -18.60
C ARG A 77 4.21 -10.49 -18.56
N TYR A 78 3.95 -9.75 -17.49
CA TYR A 78 2.63 -9.18 -17.20
C TYR A 78 2.63 -7.65 -17.17
N GLY A 79 3.78 -7.00 -17.31
CA GLY A 79 3.86 -5.53 -17.35
C GLY A 79 3.53 -4.86 -16.01
N ILE A 80 3.75 -5.53 -14.87
CA ILE A 80 3.41 -4.95 -13.56
C ILE A 80 4.14 -3.63 -13.35
N ARG A 81 3.42 -2.63 -12.80
CA ARG A 81 3.98 -1.30 -12.46
C ARG A 81 4.23 -1.10 -10.98
N GLY A 82 3.82 -2.08 -10.16
CA GLY A 82 3.91 -2.03 -8.71
C GLY A 82 4.39 -3.33 -8.10
N LEU A 83 5.30 -3.24 -7.12
CA LEU A 83 5.72 -4.34 -6.28
C LEU A 83 5.46 -3.97 -4.82
N VAL A 84 4.76 -4.84 -4.10
CA VAL A 84 4.57 -4.71 -2.64
C VAL A 84 5.33 -5.85 -1.98
N ILE A 85 6.23 -5.52 -1.05
CA ILE A 85 6.96 -6.48 -0.20
C ILE A 85 6.46 -6.27 1.23
N ASP A 86 5.74 -7.26 1.76
CA ASP A 86 5.00 -7.14 3.03
C ASP A 86 4.98 -8.44 3.86
N PRO A 87 5.55 -8.46 5.09
CA PRO A 87 6.46 -7.46 5.68
C PRO A 87 7.95 -7.80 5.42
N TYR A 88 8.82 -6.79 5.54
CA TYR A 88 10.28 -6.92 5.43
C TYR A 88 10.87 -8.04 6.31
N ASN A 89 10.33 -8.21 7.51
CA ASN A 89 10.83 -9.16 8.52
C ASN A 89 10.67 -10.64 8.09
N GLU A 90 9.83 -10.91 7.09
CA GLU A 90 9.61 -12.25 6.53
C GLU A 90 10.57 -12.56 5.36
N LEU A 91 11.60 -11.73 5.17
CA LEU A 91 12.70 -12.04 4.26
C LEU A 91 13.83 -12.76 5.01
N ASP A 92 14.55 -13.59 4.28
CA ASP A 92 15.72 -14.28 4.81
C ASP A 92 16.87 -13.29 5.08
N HIS A 93 17.18 -13.10 6.36
CA HIS A 93 18.25 -12.25 6.87
C HIS A 93 19.54 -13.01 7.19
N ARG A 94 19.77 -14.18 6.58
CA ARG A 94 21.06 -14.86 6.64
C ARG A 94 22.16 -13.93 6.12
N ARG A 95 23.17 -13.71 6.96
CA ARG A 95 24.30 -12.82 6.71
C ARG A 95 25.58 -13.63 6.61
N PRO A 96 26.49 -13.31 5.66
CA PRO A 96 27.85 -13.83 5.69
C PRO A 96 28.55 -13.48 7.02
N PRO A 97 29.50 -14.31 7.49
CA PRO A 97 30.31 -14.00 8.66
C PRO A 97 31.00 -12.63 8.52
N GLY A 98 30.92 -11.80 9.57
CA GLY A 98 31.52 -10.46 9.59
C GLY A 98 30.65 -9.33 9.03
N GLN A 99 29.48 -9.63 8.44
CA GLN A 99 28.55 -8.58 8.00
C GLN A 99 27.59 -8.16 9.12
N THR A 100 27.54 -6.86 9.39
CA THR A 100 26.58 -6.29 10.35
C THR A 100 25.16 -6.29 9.79
N GLU A 101 24.15 -6.23 10.66
CA GLU A 101 22.74 -6.13 10.24
C GLU A 101 22.50 -4.85 9.43
N THR A 102 23.04 -3.73 9.89
CA THR A 102 22.98 -2.43 9.21
C THR A 102 23.53 -2.50 7.78
N GLU A 103 24.70 -3.12 7.58
CA GLU A 103 25.28 -3.28 6.24
C GLU A 103 24.41 -4.15 5.33
N TYR A 104 23.91 -5.27 5.85
CA TYR A 104 23.00 -6.14 5.12
C TYR A 104 21.73 -5.40 4.68
N VAL A 105 21.06 -4.69 5.61
CA VAL A 105 19.86 -3.90 5.31
C VAL A 105 20.16 -2.81 4.28
N SER A 106 21.32 -2.14 4.41
CA SER A 106 21.77 -1.16 3.44
C SER A 106 21.91 -1.74 2.02
N GLN A 107 22.55 -2.90 1.89
CA GLN A 107 22.73 -3.58 0.61
C GLN A 107 21.39 -4.04 0.02
N MET A 108 20.54 -4.67 0.84
CA MET A 108 19.20 -5.10 0.44
C MET A 108 18.37 -3.93 -0.11
N LEU A 109 18.25 -2.84 0.64
CA LEU A 109 17.49 -1.65 0.22
C LEU A 109 18.09 -1.02 -1.05
N THR A 110 19.41 -1.12 -1.25
CA THR A 110 20.05 -0.67 -2.50
C THR A 110 19.63 -1.51 -3.69
N LYS A 111 19.55 -2.83 -3.53
CA LYS A 111 19.06 -3.74 -4.58
C LYS A 111 17.61 -3.44 -4.94
N VAL A 112 16.74 -3.28 -3.93
CA VAL A 112 15.33 -2.92 -4.13
C VAL A 112 15.19 -1.58 -4.85
N LYS A 113 15.95 -0.57 -4.44
CA LYS A 113 15.94 0.75 -5.10
C LYS A 113 16.40 0.68 -6.56
N ARG A 114 17.50 -0.03 -6.83
CA ARG A 114 18.01 -0.22 -8.19
C ARG A 114 17.00 -0.95 -9.07
N PHE A 115 16.33 -1.96 -8.52
CA PHE A 115 15.25 -2.66 -9.21
C PHE A 115 14.12 -1.71 -9.61
N ALA A 116 13.62 -0.90 -8.66
CA ALA A 116 12.57 0.09 -8.91
C ALA A 116 12.94 1.05 -10.06
N GLN A 117 14.17 1.56 -10.03
CA GLN A 117 14.70 2.49 -11.04
C GLN A 117 14.91 1.84 -12.40
N TYR A 118 15.43 0.61 -12.43
CA TYR A 118 15.76 -0.07 -13.68
C TYR A 118 14.53 -0.54 -14.44
N TYR A 119 13.52 -1.05 -13.73
CA TYR A 119 12.30 -1.60 -14.33
C TYR A 119 11.14 -0.60 -14.39
N ASP A 120 11.34 0.67 -13.98
CA ASP A 120 10.30 1.70 -13.87
C ASP A 120 9.04 1.21 -13.13
N VAL A 121 9.26 0.65 -11.93
CA VAL A 121 8.19 0.15 -11.07
C VAL A 121 8.22 0.83 -9.71
N HIS A 122 7.03 1.09 -9.17
CA HIS A 122 6.90 1.58 -7.80
C HIS A 122 7.01 0.42 -6.81
N VAL A 123 7.93 0.51 -5.86
CA VAL A 123 8.11 -0.52 -4.82
C VAL A 123 7.65 -0.01 -3.46
N TRP A 124 6.59 -0.62 -2.94
CA TRP A 124 6.17 -0.50 -1.56
C TRP A 124 6.93 -1.52 -0.70
N PHE A 125 7.64 -1.03 0.31
CA PHE A 125 8.42 -1.85 1.23
C PHE A 125 7.87 -1.66 2.64
N VAL A 126 7.11 -2.64 3.13
CA VAL A 126 6.41 -2.53 4.42
C VAL A 126 7.32 -3.05 5.51
N ALA A 127 7.57 -2.21 6.52
CA ALA A 127 8.43 -2.54 7.65
C ALA A 127 7.73 -2.20 8.96
N HIS A 128 7.82 -3.10 9.94
CA HIS A 128 7.25 -2.89 11.27
C HIS A 128 8.24 -2.13 12.15
N PRO A 129 7.77 -1.16 12.96
CA PRO A 129 8.61 -0.54 13.97
C PRO A 129 9.05 -1.59 15.00
N ARG A 130 10.23 -1.39 15.58
CA ARG A 130 10.68 -2.15 16.75
C ARG A 130 9.73 -1.91 17.91
N GLN A 131 9.68 -2.85 18.85
CA GLN A 131 8.93 -2.65 20.08
C GLN A 131 9.49 -1.44 20.84
N LEU A 132 8.66 -0.40 20.97
CA LEU A 132 9.01 0.81 21.72
C LEU A 132 8.78 0.53 23.21
N ARG A 133 9.83 0.73 24.02
CA ARG A 133 9.70 0.72 25.48
C ARG A 133 8.96 1.98 25.90
N ASP A 134 8.03 1.86 26.84
CA ASP A 134 7.22 2.97 27.36
C ASP A 134 6.49 3.74 26.25
N TRP A 135 5.81 3.00 25.36
CA TRP A 135 4.99 3.59 24.32
C TRP A 135 3.68 4.14 24.89
N HIS A 136 3.43 5.43 24.68
CA HIS A 136 2.25 6.14 25.20
C HIS A 136 1.25 6.51 24.08
N GLY A 137 1.12 5.67 23.05
CA GLY A 137 0.19 5.92 21.95
C GLY A 137 0.65 6.93 20.88
N ALA A 138 1.91 7.37 20.93
CA ALA A 138 2.48 8.31 19.95
C ALA A 138 2.92 7.59 18.66
N ALA A 139 2.81 8.25 17.50
CA ALA A 139 3.25 7.63 16.27
C ALA A 139 4.77 7.34 16.28
N PRO A 140 5.21 6.17 15.76
CA PRO A 140 6.64 5.90 15.61
C PRO A 140 7.26 6.85 14.58
N THR A 141 8.58 6.92 14.57
CA THR A 141 9.35 7.60 13.53
C THR A 141 9.92 6.60 12.51
N LEU A 142 10.40 7.10 11.36
CA LEU A 142 11.09 6.24 10.38
C LEU A 142 12.41 5.66 10.91
N TYR A 143 12.95 6.20 12.01
CA TYR A 143 14.13 5.66 12.70
C TYR A 143 13.79 4.51 13.64
N ASP A 144 12.51 4.29 13.94
CA ASP A 144 12.08 3.22 14.83
C ASP A 144 11.90 1.88 14.12
N ILE A 145 12.23 1.79 12.82
CA ILE A 145 12.23 0.52 12.09
C ILE A 145 13.40 -0.34 12.59
N SER A 146 13.11 -1.62 12.90
CA SER A 146 14.14 -2.54 13.37
C SER A 146 15.24 -2.77 12.33
N GLY A 147 16.47 -2.93 12.81
CA GLY A 147 17.63 -3.36 12.03
C GLY A 147 18.49 -2.24 11.43
N SER A 148 17.94 -1.09 11.01
CA SER A 148 18.80 -0.02 10.44
C SER A 148 18.16 1.35 10.26
N ALA A 149 18.92 2.43 10.46
CA ALA A 149 18.54 3.77 9.99
C ALA A 149 18.59 3.91 8.44
N HIS A 150 19.05 2.89 7.70
CA HIS A 150 19.11 2.96 6.24
C HIS A 150 17.74 2.97 5.56
N PHE A 151 16.67 2.56 6.24
CA PHE A 151 15.29 2.68 5.74
C PHE A 151 14.98 4.13 5.35
N ILE A 152 15.17 5.08 6.28
CA ILE A 152 14.96 6.50 5.95
C ILE A 152 15.98 6.99 4.92
N ASN A 153 17.25 6.59 4.99
CA ASN A 153 18.27 7.12 4.09
C ASN A 153 18.03 6.74 2.61
N LYS A 154 17.59 5.51 2.37
CA LYS A 154 17.45 4.96 1.00
C LYS A 154 16.08 5.16 0.39
N ALA A 155 15.02 5.18 1.21
CA ALA A 155 13.66 5.45 0.75
C ALA A 155 13.57 6.79 0.00
N ASP A 156 12.67 6.83 -0.97
CA ASP A 156 12.31 8.06 -1.68
C ASP A 156 11.14 8.76 -0.98
N ASN A 157 10.13 8.00 -0.56
CA ASN A 157 9.03 8.46 0.26
C ASN A 157 8.95 7.65 1.55
N GLY A 158 8.56 8.30 2.65
CA GLY A 158 8.39 7.65 3.95
C GLY A 158 7.01 7.96 4.50
N VAL A 159 6.18 6.93 4.60
CA VAL A 159 4.81 7.01 5.08
C VAL A 159 4.68 6.19 6.36
N ILE A 160 4.08 6.78 7.38
CA ILE A 160 3.79 6.09 8.64
C ILE A 160 2.27 5.99 8.77
N VAL A 161 1.79 4.76 8.90
CA VAL A 161 0.38 4.47 9.17
C VAL A 161 0.28 4.14 10.66
N HIS A 162 -0.38 5.01 11.42
CA HIS A 162 -0.43 4.90 12.87
C HIS A 162 -1.88 4.91 13.36
N ARG A 163 -2.21 3.96 14.25
CA ARG A 163 -3.51 3.89 14.92
C ARG A 163 -3.29 3.83 16.42
N ASN A 164 -3.70 4.87 17.14
CA ASN A 164 -3.66 4.88 18.61
C ASN A 164 -4.80 4.01 19.17
N ARG A 165 -4.44 2.89 19.81
CA ARG A 165 -5.41 1.97 20.42
C ARG A 165 -5.68 2.25 21.90
N ASP A 166 -4.86 3.07 22.54
CA ASP A 166 -4.92 3.33 23.99
C ASP A 166 -5.83 4.52 24.35
N THR A 167 -6.31 5.26 23.35
CA THR A 167 -7.32 6.29 23.56
C THR A 167 -8.63 5.68 24.05
N GLN A 168 -9.34 6.32 24.99
CA GLN A 168 -10.66 5.86 25.44
C GLN A 168 -11.80 6.32 24.53
N ASP A 169 -11.55 7.31 23.69
CA ASP A 169 -12.53 7.89 22.77
C ASP A 169 -12.86 6.92 21.62
N PRO A 170 -14.10 6.42 21.51
CA PRO A 170 -14.49 5.45 20.48
C PRO A 170 -14.32 5.96 19.04
N VAL A 171 -14.42 7.27 18.82
CA VAL A 171 -14.21 7.89 17.51
C VAL A 171 -12.72 7.83 17.17
N LYS A 172 -11.87 8.32 18.09
CA LYS A 172 -10.40 8.32 17.90
C LYS A 172 -9.81 6.90 17.84
N LYS A 173 -10.43 5.91 18.50
CA LYS A 173 -10.04 4.49 18.36
C LYS A 173 -10.12 3.98 16.91
N ARG A 174 -10.92 4.61 16.06
CA ARG A 174 -11.07 4.26 14.64
C ARG A 174 -10.23 5.14 13.71
N GLU A 175 -9.72 6.27 14.21
CA GLU A 175 -8.85 7.15 13.46
C GLU A 175 -7.49 6.51 13.23
N VAL A 176 -6.95 6.73 12.03
CA VAL A 176 -5.64 6.28 11.59
C VAL A 176 -4.93 7.48 11.00
N SER A 177 -3.83 7.87 11.62
CA SER A 177 -2.97 8.94 11.14
C SER A 177 -2.08 8.42 10.01
N ILE A 178 -2.09 9.13 8.89
CA ILE A 178 -1.20 8.94 7.75
C ILE A 178 -0.19 10.07 7.78
N LEU A 179 1.06 9.75 8.11
CA LEU A 179 2.12 10.73 8.31
C LEU A 179 3.16 10.59 7.20
N ILE A 180 3.21 11.57 6.32
CA ILE A 180 4.24 11.66 5.27
C ILE A 180 5.46 12.33 5.90
N ARG A 181 6.47 11.53 6.25
CA ARG A 181 7.69 11.99 6.96
C ARG A 181 8.90 12.19 6.05
N LYS A 182 8.81 11.72 4.81
CA LYS A 182 9.85 11.95 3.81
C LYS A 182 9.24 12.02 2.42
N VAL A 183 9.68 13.01 1.65
CA VAL A 183 9.48 13.11 0.20
C VAL A 183 10.80 13.56 -0.42
N ARG A 184 11.39 12.72 -1.26
CA ARG A 184 12.66 13.05 -1.95
C ARG A 184 12.42 13.92 -3.19
N ASN A 185 11.39 13.61 -3.96
CA ASN A 185 11.07 14.35 -5.19
C ASN A 185 9.99 15.39 -4.89
N LYS A 186 10.32 16.68 -5.00
CA LYS A 186 9.37 17.78 -4.81
C LYS A 186 8.12 17.69 -5.70
N MET A 187 8.21 17.05 -6.86
CA MET A 187 7.07 16.85 -7.77
C MET A 187 6.13 15.74 -7.27
N ALA A 188 6.61 14.84 -6.41
CA ALA A 188 5.80 13.75 -5.87
C ALA A 188 4.91 14.19 -4.69
N GLY A 189 5.21 15.33 -4.07
CA GLY A 189 4.38 15.90 -2.99
C GLY A 189 5.19 16.62 -1.91
N THR A 190 4.55 16.78 -0.75
CA THR A 190 5.12 17.45 0.43
C THR A 190 4.99 16.57 1.68
N ILE A 191 5.83 16.85 2.67
CA ILE A 191 5.67 16.31 4.03
C ILE A 191 4.37 16.86 4.62
N GLY A 192 3.65 16.04 5.38
CA GLY A 192 2.36 16.39 5.93
C GLY A 192 1.72 15.26 6.71
N GLU A 193 0.51 15.51 7.19
CA GLU A 193 -0.28 14.59 7.98
C GLU A 193 -1.72 14.62 7.49
N SER A 194 -2.38 13.47 7.55
CA SER A 194 -3.79 13.33 7.32
C SER A 194 -4.36 12.27 8.26
N VAL A 195 -5.67 12.30 8.49
CA VAL A 195 -6.37 11.33 9.31
C VAL A 195 -7.41 10.65 8.45
N LEU A 196 -7.43 9.32 8.49
CA LEU A 196 -8.47 8.49 7.90
C LEU A 196 -9.24 7.74 8.99
N VAL A 197 -10.46 7.32 8.70
CA VAL A 197 -11.27 6.49 9.58
C VAL A 197 -11.28 5.06 9.05
N TYR A 198 -10.90 4.11 9.90
CA TYR A 198 -10.92 2.70 9.55
C TYR A 198 -12.34 2.13 9.62
N ASP A 199 -12.79 1.56 8.51
CA ASP A 199 -13.98 0.72 8.46
C ASP A 199 -13.59 -0.73 8.77
N ARG A 200 -14.06 -1.22 9.91
CA ARG A 200 -13.76 -2.58 10.34
C ARG A 200 -14.49 -3.62 9.49
N ALA A 201 -15.67 -3.31 8.95
CA ALA A 201 -16.50 -4.28 8.25
C ALA A 201 -15.87 -4.71 6.90
N THR A 202 -15.27 -3.76 6.20
CA THR A 202 -14.67 -3.96 4.87
C THR A 202 -13.14 -3.92 4.90
N GLY A 203 -12.57 -3.46 6.02
CA GLY A 203 -11.15 -3.19 6.14
C GLY A 203 -10.67 -2.06 5.23
N THR A 204 -11.54 -1.13 4.85
CA THR A 204 -11.20 0.07 4.05
C THR A 204 -10.94 1.27 4.95
N TYR A 205 -10.41 2.33 4.35
CA TYR A 205 -10.24 3.64 4.96
C TYR A 205 -11.14 4.64 4.24
N ARG A 206 -11.68 5.61 4.98
CA ARG A 206 -12.47 6.71 4.45
C ARG A 206 -12.06 8.02 5.10
N ASP A 207 -12.40 9.13 4.47
CA ASP A 207 -12.20 10.42 5.10
C ASP A 207 -13.06 10.56 6.36
N PRO A 208 -12.60 11.32 7.37
CA PRO A 208 -13.40 11.71 8.51
C PRO A 208 -14.65 12.49 8.06
N ALA A 209 -15.65 12.55 8.94
CA ALA A 209 -16.82 13.40 8.69
C ALA A 209 -16.39 14.87 8.52
N PRO A 210 -17.11 15.69 7.71
CA PRO A 210 -16.73 17.08 7.45
C PRO A 210 -16.50 17.92 8.70
N GLU A 211 -17.28 17.70 9.76
CA GLU A 211 -17.14 18.38 11.05
C GLU A 211 -15.80 18.05 11.69
N ARG A 212 -15.40 16.77 11.61
CA ARG A 212 -14.12 16.29 12.12
C ARG A 212 -12.93 16.78 11.29
N LEU A 213 -13.09 16.88 9.96
CA LEU A 213 -12.09 17.48 9.09
C LEU A 213 -11.86 18.96 9.45
N ALA A 214 -12.93 19.72 9.69
CA ALA A 214 -12.84 21.12 10.11
C ALA A 214 -12.12 21.27 11.47
N GLU A 215 -12.39 20.39 12.44
CA GLU A 215 -11.68 20.35 13.72
C GLU A 215 -10.17 20.05 13.56
N LEU A 216 -9.82 19.23 12.57
CA LEU A 216 -8.42 18.91 12.24
C LEU A 216 -7.73 20.03 11.44
N GLY A 217 -8.43 21.12 11.16
CA GLY A 217 -7.89 22.28 10.45
C GLY A 217 -7.83 22.13 8.93
N HIS A 218 -8.47 21.09 8.36
CA HIS A 218 -8.64 20.97 6.91
C HIS A 218 -9.65 22.00 6.41
N ARG A 219 -9.31 22.73 5.34
CA ARG A 219 -10.19 23.72 4.72
C ARG A 219 -10.78 23.14 3.44
N ALA A 220 -12.04 23.46 3.15
CA ALA A 220 -12.66 23.13 1.87
C ALA A 220 -11.83 23.73 0.72
N GLY A 221 -11.24 22.87 -0.11
CA GLY A 221 -10.28 23.24 -1.17
C GLY A 221 -8.92 22.55 -1.10
N ASP A 222 -8.62 21.83 0.00
CA ASP A 222 -7.41 21.00 0.11
C ASP A 222 -7.51 19.66 -0.66
N ASP A 223 -8.70 19.35 -1.18
CA ASP A 223 -8.99 18.11 -1.91
C ASP A 223 -8.32 18.12 -3.29
N LYS A 224 -7.32 17.24 -3.48
CA LYS A 224 -6.84 16.87 -4.82
C LYS A 224 -7.62 15.64 -5.30
N ALA A 225 -7.93 15.62 -6.60
CA ALA A 225 -8.76 14.63 -7.27
C ALA A 225 -8.72 13.23 -6.65
N ALA A 226 -9.91 12.70 -6.31
CA ALA A 226 -10.08 11.36 -5.79
C ALA A 226 -9.54 10.33 -6.79
N TRP A 227 -8.95 9.26 -6.29
CA TRP A 227 -8.61 8.10 -7.12
C TRP A 227 -9.91 7.38 -7.50
N ASP A 228 -10.27 7.43 -8.78
CA ASP A 228 -11.39 6.66 -9.32
C ASP A 228 -11.03 5.17 -9.27
N VAL A 229 -11.67 4.45 -8.33
CA VAL A 229 -11.71 2.99 -8.36
C VAL A 229 -12.71 2.61 -9.46
N PRO A 230 -12.39 1.67 -10.37
CA PRO A 230 -13.31 1.29 -11.44
C PRO A 230 -14.68 0.93 -10.88
N ASP A 231 -15.73 1.46 -11.51
CA ASP A 231 -17.11 1.26 -11.09
C ASP A 231 -17.44 -0.23 -10.97
N THR A 232 -18.07 -0.61 -9.86
CA THR A 232 -18.70 -1.92 -9.72
C THR A 232 -19.76 -2.11 -10.83
N PRO A 233 -20.04 -3.34 -11.27
CA PRO A 233 -21.06 -3.60 -12.29
C PRO A 233 -22.39 -2.93 -11.91
N GLY A 234 -22.83 -1.94 -12.70
CA GLY A 234 -24.01 -1.11 -12.40
C GLY A 234 -23.87 0.36 -12.82
N GLY A 235 -22.65 0.87 -12.98
CA GLY A 235 -22.36 2.16 -13.63
C GLY A 235 -22.28 2.00 -15.15
N SER A 236 -23.07 2.77 -15.91
CA SER A 236 -23.12 2.67 -17.37
C SER A 236 -21.76 3.01 -18.02
N LEU A 237 -21.11 2.02 -18.63
CA LEU A 237 -19.88 2.14 -19.39
C LEU A 237 -20.10 2.93 -20.70
N GLY A 238 -19.64 4.17 -20.75
CA GLY A 238 -19.27 4.84 -22.00
C GLY A 238 -17.89 4.33 -22.45
N ARG A 239 -17.86 3.34 -23.35
CA ARG A 239 -16.62 2.77 -23.88
C ARG A 239 -15.99 3.75 -24.89
N LEU A 240 -14.86 4.37 -24.55
CA LEU A 240 -14.00 5.03 -25.55
C LEU A 240 -13.06 4.01 -26.20
N PRO A 241 -12.86 4.04 -27.54
CA PRO A 241 -11.93 3.15 -28.22
C PRO A 241 -10.50 3.72 -28.15
N GLY A 242 -9.56 2.88 -27.70
CA GLY A 242 -8.12 3.18 -27.70
C GLY A 242 -7.49 2.96 -26.33
N GLY A 243 -6.78 1.84 -26.17
CA GLY A 243 -6.07 1.48 -24.94
C GLY A 243 -4.96 2.48 -24.61
N GLY A 244 -5.26 3.37 -23.67
CA GLY A 244 -4.31 4.25 -23.01
C GLY A 244 -5.01 4.98 -21.88
N MET A 245 -4.60 4.74 -20.63
CA MET A 245 -5.04 5.57 -19.50
C MET A 245 -4.40 6.96 -19.65
N ALA A 246 -5.22 7.98 -19.88
CA ALA A 246 -4.80 9.37 -19.74
C ALA A 246 -4.83 9.75 -18.26
N TYR A 247 -3.74 10.33 -17.75
CA TYR A 247 -3.70 10.90 -16.41
C TYR A 247 -4.32 12.31 -16.41
N PRO A 248 -4.96 12.75 -15.31
CA PRO A 248 -5.48 14.11 -15.21
C PRO A 248 -4.32 15.11 -15.30
N GLY A 249 -4.29 15.94 -16.34
CA GLY A 249 -3.34 17.05 -16.48
C GLY A 249 -2.52 17.09 -17.76
N GLN A 250 -2.61 16.11 -18.66
CA GLN A 250 -1.99 16.19 -19.99
C GLN A 250 -2.97 16.80 -20.99
N THR A 251 -2.61 17.93 -21.61
CA THR A 251 -3.36 18.45 -22.77
C THR A 251 -2.97 17.66 -24.01
N ALA A 252 -3.93 17.49 -24.93
CA ALA A 252 -3.77 16.68 -26.14
C ALA A 252 -2.62 17.12 -27.08
N ASP A 253 -2.06 18.32 -26.85
CA ASP A 253 -0.94 18.86 -27.61
C ASP A 253 0.42 18.30 -27.18
N GLU A 254 0.57 17.77 -25.95
CA GLU A 254 1.84 17.18 -25.50
C GLU A 254 2.13 15.79 -26.09
N ILE A 255 1.11 15.12 -26.64
CA ILE A 255 1.22 13.78 -27.22
C ILE A 255 1.64 13.82 -28.70
N ARG A 256 1.60 14.97 -29.37
CA ARG A 256 1.87 15.10 -30.82
C ARG A 256 3.23 15.71 -31.19
N GLY A 257 4.10 15.98 -30.22
CA GLY A 257 5.36 16.69 -30.44
C GLY A 257 6.63 15.89 -30.13
N ALA A 258 6.94 14.86 -30.93
CA ALA A 258 8.29 14.31 -31.03
C ALA A 258 8.51 13.81 -32.47
N SER A 259 9.03 14.71 -33.31
CA SER A 259 9.74 14.38 -34.56
C SER A 259 11.19 14.06 -34.25
#